data_AF-A0A3S4AZ14-F1
#
_entry.id   AF-A0A3S4AZ14-F1
#
_cell.length_a   1.000
_cell.length_b   1.000
_cell.length_c   1.000
_cell.angle_alpha   90.00
_cell.angle_beta   90.00
_cell.angle_gamma   90.00
#
_symmetry.space_group_name_H-M   'P 1'
#
loop_
_entity.id
_entity.type
_entity.pdbx_description
1 polymer ?
#
loop_
_entity_poly.entity_id
_entity_poly.type
_entity_poly.pdbx_seq_one_letter_code
_entity_poly.pdbx_strand_id
1 'polypeptide(L)'
;MGSSPSREDSQPKEQQQQAPAVESDDEPDEWDKRIFSTGCADENAKLNDCYYEKKDWRACRDEAAVLPAATVADVDPALAAEIPTSDSPNSGLATSAFTAALSGGGGGNNGTGTDAGGATIDWSSSFHGLSTTPFSPETAAVLMQPLDPLDIEIKPDGIIYLPEIKYRRILNKAFGPGGWGLAPRGELVVGEKVVTREFALVVHGRFIAQARGECQYFSEETIPTAGEGCKSNALLRCCKDLGIASELWDPRFIRDFKRTQCHEVWVEHVVTKKRRQIWTRKDTEPGHPYQAIKTGAGRV
;
A
#
# COMPACT_ATOMS: atom_id res chain seq x y z
N MET A 1 -67.63 34.07 38.04
CA MET A 1 -66.58 33.81 37.03
C MET A 1 -65.90 32.52 37.40
N GLY A 2 -65.93 31.50 36.53
CA GLY A 2 -65.27 30.23 36.80
C GLY A 2 -65.97 29.06 36.14
N SER A 3 -66.12 29.12 34.81
CA SER A 3 -66.57 27.98 34.00
C SER A 3 -65.38 27.50 33.18
N SER A 4 -64.97 26.25 33.37
CA SER A 4 -64.08 25.53 32.47
C SER A 4 -64.64 25.51 31.05
N PRO A 5 -63.76 25.34 30.05
CA PRO A 5 -63.88 24.10 29.27
C PRO A 5 -62.55 23.43 28.88
N SER A 6 -62.80 22.21 28.43
CA SER A 6 -62.06 21.07 27.89
C SER A 6 -60.92 21.28 26.88
N ARG A 7 -60.14 20.19 26.79
CA ARG A 7 -58.98 19.85 25.96
C ARG A 7 -59.19 20.01 24.45
N GLU A 8 -58.14 20.49 23.77
CA GLU A 8 -57.82 20.17 22.37
C GLU A 8 -56.34 19.74 22.26
N ASP A 9 -56.12 18.64 21.55
CA ASP A 9 -54.83 18.00 21.32
C ASP A 9 -53.94 18.85 20.40
N SER A 10 -52.70 19.10 20.85
CA SER A 10 -51.67 19.81 20.08
C SER A 10 -50.70 18.80 19.45
N GLN A 11 -50.72 18.66 18.13
CA GLN A 11 -49.67 17.97 17.36
C GLN A 11 -48.32 18.74 17.48
N PRO A 12 -47.17 18.07 17.64
CA PRO A 12 -45.86 18.73 17.60
C PRO A 12 -45.43 18.98 16.15
N LYS A 13 -44.97 20.21 15.85
CA LYS A 13 -44.35 20.60 14.59
C LYS A 13 -42.96 19.96 14.46
N GLU A 14 -42.75 19.12 13.45
CA GLU A 14 -41.42 18.69 13.01
C GLU A 14 -40.65 19.90 12.45
N GLN A 15 -39.55 20.26 13.13
CA GLN A 15 -38.52 21.15 12.57
C GLN A 15 -37.60 20.30 11.70
N GLN A 16 -37.63 20.55 10.39
CA GLN A 16 -36.66 20.00 9.44
C GLN A 16 -35.28 20.59 9.75
N GLN A 17 -34.39 19.77 10.34
CA GLN A 17 -32.96 20.04 10.38
C GLN A 17 -32.34 19.67 9.04
N GLN A 18 -31.87 20.68 8.31
CA GLN A 18 -31.00 20.51 7.14
C GLN A 18 -29.69 19.85 7.58
N ALA A 19 -29.35 18.73 6.95
CA ALA A 19 -28.04 18.11 7.05
C ALA A 19 -26.98 19.03 6.41
N PRO A 20 -25.77 19.15 7.00
CA PRO A 20 -24.70 19.94 6.40
C PRO A 20 -24.25 19.29 5.09
N ALA A 21 -24.04 20.12 4.07
CA ALA A 21 -23.44 19.71 2.81
C ALA A 21 -22.04 19.13 3.08
N VAL A 22 -21.82 17.91 2.58
CA VAL A 22 -20.48 17.33 2.48
C VAL A 22 -19.78 18.07 1.35
N GLU A 23 -18.87 18.98 1.68
CA GLU A 23 -17.86 19.46 0.74
C GLU A 23 -17.02 18.25 0.33
N SER A 24 -16.95 17.97 -0.99
CA SER A 24 -15.95 17.06 -1.52
C SER A 24 -14.59 17.72 -1.33
N ASP A 25 -13.77 17.12 -0.47
CA ASP A 25 -12.37 17.46 -0.31
C ASP A 25 -11.63 16.95 -1.57
N ASP A 26 -11.78 17.70 -2.67
CA ASP A 26 -11.06 17.54 -3.94
C ASP A 26 -9.68 18.22 -3.87
N GLU A 27 -9.07 18.34 -2.68
CA GLU A 27 -7.65 18.67 -2.60
C GLU A 27 -6.81 17.40 -2.83
N PRO A 28 -5.90 17.41 -3.83
CA PRO A 28 -4.91 16.36 -3.96
C PRO A 28 -4.10 16.25 -2.66
N ASP A 29 -3.88 15.04 -2.18
CA ASP A 29 -3.15 14.87 -0.93
C ASP A 29 -1.71 15.40 -1.05
N GLU A 30 -1.04 15.64 0.07
CA GLU A 30 0.33 16.18 0.10
C GLU A 30 1.32 15.28 -0.67
N TRP A 31 0.97 14.03 -0.96
CA TRP A 31 1.77 13.15 -1.80
C TRP A 31 1.54 13.43 -3.29
N ASP A 32 0.29 13.57 -3.73
CA ASP A 32 -0.08 13.96 -5.10
C ASP A 32 0.49 15.35 -5.44
N LYS A 33 0.36 16.32 -4.53
CA LYS A 33 0.94 17.68 -4.68
C LYS A 33 2.46 17.63 -4.93
N ARG A 34 3.18 16.74 -4.24
CA ARG A 34 4.63 16.56 -4.42
C ARG A 34 4.95 15.90 -5.76
N ILE A 35 4.20 14.86 -6.16
CA ILE A 35 4.37 14.21 -7.46
C ILE A 35 4.18 15.21 -8.60
N PHE A 36 3.18 16.10 -8.51
CA PHE A 36 3.00 17.19 -9.47
C PHE A 36 4.14 18.20 -9.48
N SER A 37 4.67 18.56 -8.31
CA SER A 37 5.76 19.53 -8.21
C SER A 37 7.10 19.01 -8.75
N THR A 38 7.32 17.69 -8.73
CA THR A 38 8.58 17.07 -9.18
C THR A 38 8.73 17.00 -10.70
N GLY A 39 7.69 17.34 -11.47
CA GLY A 39 7.72 17.39 -12.93
C GLY A 39 7.90 16.04 -13.63
N CYS A 40 7.93 14.93 -12.89
CA CYS A 40 8.11 13.56 -13.41
C CYS A 40 6.80 12.74 -13.51
N ALA A 41 5.65 13.38 -13.24
CA ALA A 41 4.35 12.73 -13.24
C ALA A 41 3.98 12.20 -14.64
N ASP A 42 4.40 12.90 -15.69
CA ASP A 42 4.07 12.58 -17.08
C ASP A 42 4.85 11.38 -17.61
N GLU A 43 6.10 11.24 -17.18
CA GLU A 43 6.98 10.12 -17.52
C GLU A 43 6.53 8.86 -16.77
N ASN A 44 6.17 8.99 -15.49
CA ASN A 44 5.59 7.88 -14.73
C ASN A 44 4.26 7.41 -15.32
N ALA A 45 3.42 8.35 -15.75
CA ALA A 45 2.18 8.07 -16.47
C ALA A 45 2.42 7.31 -17.78
N LYS A 46 3.34 7.77 -18.63
CA LYS A 46 3.70 7.11 -19.89
C LYS A 46 4.21 5.68 -19.67
N LEU A 47 5.00 5.47 -18.61
CA LEU A 47 5.51 4.15 -18.24
C LEU A 47 4.37 3.21 -17.81
N ASN A 48 3.45 3.71 -16.97
CA ASN A 48 2.27 2.96 -16.54
C ASN A 48 1.31 2.65 -17.70
N ASP A 49 1.15 3.57 -18.65
CA ASP A 49 0.39 3.35 -19.88
C ASP A 49 1.02 2.28 -20.77
N CYS A 50 2.33 2.31 -20.96
CA CYS A 50 3.02 1.29 -21.74
C CYS A 50 2.87 -0.11 -21.11
N TYR A 51 3.03 -0.23 -19.79
CA TYR A 51 2.83 -1.51 -19.10
C TYR A 51 1.37 -1.98 -19.25
N TYR A 52 0.42 -1.06 -19.19
CA TYR A 52 -0.99 -1.41 -19.36
C TYR A 52 -1.28 -1.98 -20.75
N GLU A 53 -0.72 -1.39 -21.80
CA GLU A 53 -0.89 -1.83 -23.19
C GLU A 53 -0.14 -3.14 -23.48
N LYS A 54 1.15 -3.23 -23.10
CA LYS A 54 2.02 -4.34 -23.48
C LYS A 54 1.98 -5.51 -22.50
N LYS A 55 1.45 -5.30 -21.29
CA LYS A 55 1.49 -6.25 -20.15
C LYS A 55 2.89 -6.78 -19.82
N ASP A 56 3.94 -6.11 -20.30
CA ASP A 56 5.35 -6.45 -20.10
C ASP A 56 6.16 -5.16 -19.92
N TRP A 57 6.71 -4.96 -18.73
CA TRP A 57 7.49 -3.77 -18.40
C TRP A 57 8.84 -3.71 -19.14
N ARG A 58 9.37 -4.86 -19.61
CA ARG A 58 10.63 -4.89 -20.38
C ARG A 58 10.46 -4.26 -21.76
N ALA A 59 9.24 -4.30 -22.29
CA ALA A 59 8.89 -3.67 -23.55
C ALA A 59 8.65 -2.16 -23.43
N CYS A 60 8.79 -1.59 -22.22
CA CYS A 60 8.58 -0.17 -21.92
C CYS A 60 9.88 0.60 -21.64
N ARG A 61 11.00 0.07 -22.16
CA ARG A 61 12.34 0.64 -21.94
C ARG A 61 12.46 2.06 -22.49
N ASP A 62 11.81 2.33 -23.62
CA ASP A 62 11.90 3.63 -24.28
C ASP A 62 11.13 4.68 -23.47
N GLU A 63 9.96 4.33 -22.93
CA GLU A 63 9.16 5.17 -22.03
C GLU A 63 9.86 5.40 -20.68
N ALA A 64 10.63 4.42 -20.20
CA ALA A 64 11.50 4.57 -19.03
C ALA A 64 12.74 5.44 -19.28
N ALA A 65 13.17 5.59 -20.53
CA ALA A 65 14.36 6.36 -20.93
C ALA A 65 14.05 7.83 -21.26
N VAL A 66 12.77 8.24 -21.26
CA VAL A 66 12.34 9.65 -21.42
C VAL A 66 12.58 10.47 -20.16
N LEU A 67 12.82 9.84 -19.01
CA LEU A 67 13.36 10.51 -17.85
C LEU A 67 14.76 11.04 -18.23
N PRO A 68 15.01 12.37 -18.23
CA PRO A 68 16.37 12.85 -18.40
C PRO A 68 17.21 12.23 -17.28
N ALA A 69 18.27 11.51 -17.66
CA ALA A 69 19.29 11.16 -16.69
C ALA A 69 19.78 12.47 -16.08
N ALA A 70 19.56 12.65 -14.78
CA ALA A 70 20.07 13.83 -14.07
C ALA A 70 21.56 13.95 -14.38
N THR A 71 21.94 15.03 -15.06
CA THR A 71 23.35 15.28 -15.37
C THR A 71 23.95 16.11 -14.26
N VAL A 72 25.26 16.00 -14.06
CA VAL A 72 25.98 16.80 -13.06
C VAL A 72 25.78 18.32 -13.29
N ALA A 73 25.39 18.73 -14.50
CA ALA A 73 25.11 20.11 -14.85
C ALA A 73 23.77 20.64 -14.30
N ASP A 74 22.87 19.76 -13.85
CA ASP A 74 21.56 20.12 -13.28
C ASP A 74 21.61 20.30 -11.75
N VAL A 75 22.78 20.10 -11.14
CA VAL A 75 23.02 20.26 -9.70
C VAL A 75 23.34 21.72 -9.41
N ASP A 76 22.64 22.34 -8.46
CA ASP A 76 22.98 23.67 -7.94
C ASP A 76 24.47 23.71 -7.55
N PRO A 77 25.28 24.61 -8.13
CA PRO A 77 26.71 24.66 -7.87
C PRO A 77 27.05 24.93 -6.39
N ALA A 78 26.15 25.52 -5.60
CA ALA A 78 26.33 25.66 -4.15
C ALA A 78 26.15 24.33 -3.41
N LEU A 79 25.22 23.48 -3.86
CA LEU A 79 24.97 22.16 -3.29
C LEU A 79 26.00 21.12 -3.79
N ALA A 80 26.47 21.26 -5.03
CA ALA A 80 27.53 20.44 -5.61
C ALA A 80 28.88 20.63 -4.90
N ALA A 81 29.15 21.82 -4.35
CA ALA A 81 30.37 22.12 -3.61
C ALA A 81 30.40 21.46 -2.21
N GLU A 82 29.27 21.00 -1.69
CA GLU A 82 29.18 20.23 -0.45
C GLU A 82 29.36 18.72 -0.67
N ILE A 83 29.42 18.27 -1.94
CA ILE A 83 29.69 16.88 -2.30
C ILE A 83 31.22 16.65 -2.31
N PRO A 84 31.75 15.68 -1.55
CA PRO A 84 33.20 15.44 -1.50
C PRO A 84 33.72 14.97 -2.87
N THR A 85 34.56 15.76 -3.53
CA THR A 85 35.24 15.34 -4.77
C THR A 85 36.40 14.40 -4.44
N SER A 86 36.34 13.16 -4.94
CA SER A 86 37.36 12.14 -4.74
C SER A 86 38.55 12.31 -5.68
N ASP A 87 39.48 13.20 -5.34
CA ASP A 87 40.85 13.13 -5.85
C ASP A 87 41.72 12.35 -4.86
N SER A 88 41.65 11.01 -4.89
CA SER A 88 42.75 10.14 -4.44
C SER A 88 42.54 8.66 -4.81
N PRO A 89 43.63 7.92 -5.12
CA PRO A 89 43.57 6.62 -5.74
C PRO A 89 43.36 5.53 -4.67
N ASN A 90 42.12 5.27 -4.29
CA ASN A 90 41.77 4.00 -3.64
C ASN A 90 40.28 3.66 -3.85
N SER A 91 39.92 3.40 -5.11
CA SER A 91 38.61 2.92 -5.52
C SER A 91 38.41 1.45 -5.12
N GLY A 92 38.01 1.24 -3.87
CA GLY A 92 37.59 -0.08 -3.38
C GLY A 92 36.78 -0.11 -2.09
N LEU A 93 36.64 1.03 -1.39
CA LEU A 93 36.05 1.05 -0.03
C LEU A 93 34.78 1.92 0.10
N ALA A 94 34.49 2.82 -0.86
CA ALA A 94 33.37 3.76 -0.72
C ALA A 94 31.98 3.13 -0.95
N THR A 95 31.88 2.09 -1.81
CA THR A 95 30.64 1.30 -1.96
C THR A 95 30.29 0.56 -0.67
N SER A 96 31.29 0.21 0.14
CA SER A 96 31.06 -0.49 1.41
C SER A 96 30.52 0.44 2.50
N ALA A 97 30.81 1.74 2.49
CA ALA A 97 30.42 2.64 3.59
C ALA A 97 28.96 3.09 3.49
N PHE A 98 28.48 3.42 2.27
CA PHE A 98 27.07 3.75 2.04
C PHE A 98 26.18 2.49 2.15
N THR A 99 26.64 1.37 1.61
CA THR A 99 25.99 0.07 1.84
C THR A 99 26.04 -0.32 3.32
N ALA A 100 27.13 -0.08 4.07
CA ALA A 100 27.18 -0.34 5.52
C ALA A 100 26.34 0.63 6.35
N ALA A 101 26.08 1.84 5.87
CA ALA A 101 25.19 2.81 6.51
C ALA A 101 23.71 2.42 6.32
N LEU A 102 23.33 1.90 5.14
CA LEU A 102 22.03 1.27 4.90
C LEU A 102 21.91 -0.12 5.56
N SER A 103 23.00 -0.87 5.62
CA SER A 103 23.11 -2.20 6.24
C SER A 103 23.48 -2.14 7.72
N GLY A 104 23.34 -0.98 8.39
CA GLY A 104 23.52 -0.80 9.83
C GLY A 104 24.51 -1.79 10.42
N GLY A 105 25.80 -1.62 10.10
CA GLY A 105 26.90 -2.40 10.63
C GLY A 105 26.99 -2.29 12.16
N GLY A 106 26.13 -3.03 12.83
CA GLY A 106 26.13 -3.29 14.24
C GLY A 106 25.72 -4.75 14.41
N GLY A 107 26.66 -5.59 14.84
CA GLY A 107 26.36 -6.91 15.38
C GLY A 107 25.56 -6.78 16.67
N GLY A 108 24.30 -6.34 16.54
CA GLY A 108 23.37 -6.11 17.63
C GLY A 108 22.04 -6.71 17.25
N ASN A 109 21.81 -7.96 17.65
CA ASN A 109 20.53 -8.49 18.14
C ASN A 109 19.23 -8.05 17.44
N ASN A 110 19.24 -7.81 16.13
CA ASN A 110 18.03 -7.50 15.36
C ASN A 110 17.30 -8.80 15.05
N GLY A 111 16.61 -9.33 16.05
CA GLY A 111 15.85 -10.57 15.92
C GLY A 111 15.85 -11.44 17.18
N THR A 112 16.53 -11.06 18.27
CA THR A 112 16.48 -11.84 19.50
C THR A 112 15.21 -11.55 20.29
N GLY A 113 14.28 -12.51 20.29
CA GLY A 113 13.17 -12.55 21.24
C GLY A 113 13.48 -13.52 22.37
N THR A 114 12.79 -13.40 23.50
CA THR A 114 12.79 -14.43 24.54
C THR A 114 11.49 -15.23 24.49
N ASP A 115 11.58 -16.55 24.58
CA ASP A 115 10.40 -17.39 24.76
C ASP A 115 9.86 -17.29 26.20
N ALA A 116 8.70 -17.91 26.45
CA ALA A 116 8.11 -17.99 27.78
C ALA A 116 8.96 -18.74 28.81
N GLY A 117 9.99 -19.48 28.37
CA GLY A 117 10.96 -20.21 29.19
C GLY A 117 12.29 -19.48 29.42
N GLY A 118 12.45 -18.27 28.88
CA GLY A 118 13.67 -17.45 29.01
C GLY A 118 14.78 -17.77 28.00
N ALA A 119 14.55 -18.67 27.03
CA ALA A 119 15.50 -18.94 25.96
C ALA A 119 15.48 -17.82 24.91
N THR A 120 16.66 -17.34 24.53
CA THR A 120 16.83 -16.37 23.44
C THR A 120 16.65 -17.06 22.08
N ILE A 121 15.65 -16.62 21.32
CA ILE A 121 15.37 -17.07 19.97
C ILE A 121 15.84 -16.02 18.98
N ASP A 122 16.67 -16.42 18.03
CA ASP A 122 17.01 -15.62 16.86
C ASP A 122 15.97 -15.79 15.74
N TRP A 123 15.10 -14.80 15.58
CA TRP A 123 14.04 -14.80 14.56
C TRP A 123 14.53 -14.63 13.12
N SER A 124 15.80 -14.24 12.91
CA SER A 124 16.37 -14.09 11.57
C SER A 124 16.43 -15.41 10.80
N SER A 125 16.46 -16.55 11.51
CA SER A 125 16.59 -17.90 10.94
C SER A 125 15.66 -18.95 11.57
N SER A 126 15.09 -18.70 12.76
CA SER A 126 14.35 -19.72 13.53
C SER A 126 12.93 -20.00 13.03
N PHE A 127 12.49 -21.27 13.08
CA PHE A 127 11.09 -21.68 12.86
C PHE A 127 10.40 -22.08 14.16
N HIS A 128 10.85 -21.52 15.30
CA HIS A 128 10.34 -21.85 16.63
C HIS A 128 8.81 -21.71 16.73
N GLY A 129 8.13 -22.74 17.25
CA GLY A 129 6.69 -22.73 17.45
C GLY A 129 5.84 -22.96 16.19
N LEU A 130 6.47 -23.21 15.03
CA LEU A 130 5.73 -23.54 13.80
C LEU A 130 4.96 -24.85 13.97
N SER A 131 3.67 -24.84 13.64
CA SER A 131 2.79 -26.01 13.67
C SER A 131 2.69 -26.73 15.03
N THR A 132 3.06 -26.08 16.14
CA THR A 132 3.01 -26.73 17.46
C THR A 132 1.59 -26.73 18.05
N THR A 133 0.80 -25.69 17.81
CA THR A 133 -0.55 -25.55 18.37
C THR A 133 -1.40 -24.60 17.51
N PRO A 134 -2.69 -24.92 17.26
CA PRO A 134 -3.60 -23.98 16.61
C PRO A 134 -3.88 -22.74 17.49
N PHE A 135 -4.37 -21.65 16.89
CA PHE A 135 -4.92 -20.53 17.66
C PHE A 135 -6.26 -20.91 18.31
N SER A 136 -6.68 -20.15 19.32
CA SER A 136 -7.97 -20.38 19.96
C SER A 136 -9.12 -20.22 18.95
N PRO A 137 -10.27 -20.89 19.16
CA PRO A 137 -11.43 -20.74 18.28
C PRO A 137 -11.89 -19.28 18.12
N GLU A 138 -11.77 -18.46 19.16
CA GLU A 138 -12.15 -17.05 19.16
C GLU A 138 -11.22 -16.23 18.26
N THR A 139 -9.90 -16.44 18.37
CA THR A 139 -8.91 -15.82 17.49
C THR A 139 -9.11 -16.27 16.04
N ALA A 140 -9.31 -17.57 15.82
CA ALA A 140 -9.57 -18.13 14.49
C ALA A 140 -10.82 -17.53 13.83
N ALA A 141 -11.89 -17.30 14.60
CA ALA A 141 -13.10 -16.64 14.13
C ALA A 141 -12.87 -15.18 13.70
N VAL A 142 -11.98 -14.45 14.37
CA VAL A 142 -11.60 -13.09 13.98
C VAL A 142 -10.75 -13.10 12.70
N LEU A 143 -9.77 -14.00 12.61
CA LEU A 143 -8.84 -14.06 11.48
C LEU A 143 -9.53 -14.46 10.17
N MET A 144 -10.50 -15.37 10.25
CA MET A 144 -11.26 -15.89 9.10
C MET A 144 -12.62 -15.20 8.93
N GLN A 145 -12.81 -14.03 9.57
CA GLN A 145 -14.04 -13.26 9.42
C GLN A 145 -14.21 -12.83 7.94
N PRO A 146 -15.42 -12.97 7.35
CA PRO A 146 -15.71 -12.42 6.03
C PRO A 146 -15.43 -10.92 5.97
N LEU A 147 -14.88 -10.47 4.84
CA LEU A 147 -14.59 -9.07 4.61
C LEU A 147 -15.87 -8.27 4.37
N ASP A 148 -15.86 -7.02 4.83
CA ASP A 148 -16.85 -6.04 4.42
C ASP A 148 -16.59 -5.68 2.94
N PRO A 149 -17.58 -5.80 2.03
CA PRO A 149 -17.42 -5.39 0.64
C PRO A 149 -16.99 -3.93 0.46
N LEU A 150 -17.28 -3.04 1.41
CA LEU A 150 -16.83 -1.64 1.38
C LEU A 150 -15.34 -1.47 1.67
N ASP A 151 -14.70 -2.45 2.30
CA ASP A 151 -13.28 -2.40 2.62
C ASP A 151 -12.39 -2.91 1.48
N ILE A 152 -12.97 -3.50 0.44
CA ILE A 152 -12.25 -4.12 -0.68
C ILE A 152 -12.10 -3.10 -1.80
N GLU A 153 -10.87 -2.83 -2.20
CA GLU A 153 -10.55 -1.91 -3.30
C GLU A 153 -10.27 -2.65 -4.61
N ILE A 154 -10.31 -1.92 -5.72
CA ILE A 154 -9.96 -2.45 -7.04
C ILE A 154 -8.96 -1.54 -7.74
N LYS A 155 -7.89 -2.14 -8.28
CA LYS A 155 -6.92 -1.44 -9.11
C LYS A 155 -7.47 -1.19 -10.52
N PRO A 156 -6.94 -0.22 -11.28
CA PRO A 156 -7.34 0.03 -12.67
C PRO A 156 -7.22 -1.18 -13.61
N ASP A 157 -6.30 -2.11 -13.32
CA ASP A 157 -6.11 -3.37 -14.05
C ASP A 157 -7.15 -4.46 -13.70
N GLY A 158 -8.03 -4.20 -12.73
CA GLY A 158 -9.10 -5.07 -12.31
C GLY A 158 -8.74 -6.07 -11.22
N ILE A 159 -7.56 -5.95 -10.59
CA ILE A 159 -7.16 -6.73 -9.42
C ILE A 159 -7.80 -6.13 -8.16
N ILE A 160 -8.56 -6.94 -7.43
CA ILE A 160 -9.12 -6.55 -6.13
C ILE A 160 -8.10 -6.76 -5.02
N TYR A 161 -8.11 -5.90 -4.00
CA TYR A 161 -7.20 -5.99 -2.87
C TYR A 161 -7.84 -5.42 -1.60
N LEU A 162 -7.35 -5.87 -0.44
CA LEU A 162 -7.68 -5.26 0.84
C LEU A 162 -6.56 -4.27 1.22
N PRO A 163 -6.88 -3.02 1.60
CA PRO A 163 -5.86 -2.06 2.03
C PRO A 163 -5.04 -2.55 3.24
N GLU A 164 -3.75 -2.22 3.27
CA GLU A 164 -2.80 -2.70 4.27
C GLU A 164 -3.25 -2.47 5.72
N ILE A 165 -3.83 -1.30 5.99
CA ILE A 165 -4.32 -0.94 7.31
C ILE A 165 -5.35 -1.92 7.85
N LYS A 166 -6.15 -2.55 6.98
CA LYS A 166 -7.20 -3.49 7.39
C LYS A 166 -6.59 -4.79 7.92
N TYR A 167 -5.52 -5.29 7.31
CA TYR A 167 -4.77 -6.44 7.84
C TYR A 167 -4.22 -6.15 9.24
N ARG A 168 -3.60 -4.98 9.45
CA ARG A 168 -3.09 -4.59 10.77
C ARG A 168 -4.19 -4.48 11.82
N ARG A 169 -5.37 -3.96 11.46
CA ARG A 169 -6.53 -3.91 12.36
C ARG A 169 -7.04 -5.30 12.72
N ILE A 170 -7.09 -6.23 11.75
CA ILE A 170 -7.47 -7.63 12.01
C ILE A 170 -6.45 -8.29 12.93
N LEU A 171 -5.14 -8.12 12.70
CA LEU A 171 -4.09 -8.66 13.58
C LEU A 171 -4.17 -8.08 15.00
N ASN A 172 -4.38 -6.77 15.13
CA ASN A 172 -4.54 -6.13 16.44
C ASN A 172 -5.80 -6.62 17.17
N LYS A 173 -6.90 -6.85 16.43
CA LYS A 173 -8.13 -7.42 16.99
C LYS A 173 -7.95 -8.87 17.41
N ALA A 174 -7.20 -9.66 16.64
CA ALA A 174 -7.00 -11.09 16.86
C ALA A 174 -5.97 -11.40 17.96
N PHE A 175 -4.88 -10.64 18.01
CA PHE A 175 -3.71 -10.95 18.85
C PHE A 175 -3.38 -9.87 19.89
N GLY A 176 -3.98 -8.70 19.79
CA GLY A 176 -3.66 -7.52 20.59
C GLY A 176 -2.46 -6.74 20.05
N PRO A 177 -2.40 -5.40 20.23
CA PRO A 177 -1.19 -4.62 19.97
C PRO A 177 0.00 -5.17 20.75
N GLY A 178 1.14 -5.36 20.07
CA GLY A 178 2.34 -5.99 20.65
C GLY A 178 2.32 -7.52 20.68
N GLY A 179 1.19 -8.16 20.35
CA GLY A 179 1.08 -9.62 20.27
C GLY A 179 1.62 -10.24 18.98
N TRP A 180 2.01 -9.41 18.01
CA TRP A 180 2.51 -9.85 16.71
C TRP A 180 3.60 -8.89 16.18
N GLY A 181 4.44 -9.38 15.27
CA GLY A 181 5.45 -8.56 14.61
C GLY A 181 6.04 -9.23 13.38
N LEU A 182 6.66 -8.43 12.51
CA LEU A 182 7.47 -8.93 11.39
C LEU A 182 8.94 -8.89 11.77
N ALA A 183 9.57 -10.05 11.82
CA ALA A 183 11.01 -10.19 11.95
C ALA A 183 11.65 -10.11 10.55
N PRO A 184 12.57 -9.16 10.30
CA PRO A 184 13.29 -9.14 9.05
C PRO A 184 14.20 -10.37 8.90
N ARG A 185 14.28 -10.92 7.69
CA ARG A 185 15.17 -12.02 7.33
C ARG A 185 16.10 -11.60 6.19
N GLY A 186 17.38 -11.80 6.41
CA GLY A 186 18.44 -11.35 5.51
C GLY A 186 18.54 -9.82 5.42
N GLU A 187 19.44 -9.37 4.55
CA GLU A 187 19.63 -7.96 4.26
C GLU A 187 18.55 -7.43 3.31
N LEU A 188 18.35 -6.12 3.34
CA LEU A 188 17.52 -5.43 2.36
C LEU A 188 18.26 -5.42 1.02
N VAL A 189 17.71 -6.10 0.02
CA VAL A 189 18.28 -6.11 -1.32
C VAL A 189 17.70 -4.96 -2.12
N VAL A 190 18.55 -4.01 -2.49
CA VAL A 190 18.21 -2.89 -3.38
C VAL A 190 18.65 -3.28 -4.80
N GLY A 191 17.68 -3.60 -5.65
CA GLY A 191 17.88 -3.74 -7.10
C GLY A 191 17.58 -2.41 -7.81
N GLU A 192 17.82 -2.32 -9.11
CA GLU A 192 17.76 -1.06 -9.89
C GLU A 192 16.51 -0.19 -9.67
N LYS A 193 15.33 -0.79 -9.55
CA LYS A 193 14.03 -0.10 -9.34
C LYS A 193 13.13 -0.78 -8.32
N VAL A 194 13.70 -1.67 -7.51
CA VAL A 194 12.93 -2.47 -6.55
C VAL A 194 13.74 -2.78 -5.31
N VAL A 195 13.10 -2.64 -4.16
CA VAL A 195 13.60 -3.08 -2.87
C VAL A 195 12.90 -4.38 -2.50
N THR A 196 13.66 -5.41 -2.11
CA THR A 196 13.12 -6.71 -1.69
C THR A 196 13.78 -7.20 -0.43
N ARG A 197 13.00 -7.83 0.45
CA ARG A 197 13.49 -8.47 1.68
C ARG A 197 12.53 -9.56 2.14
N GLU A 198 13.04 -10.58 2.81
CA GLU A 198 12.21 -11.58 3.46
C GLU A 198 11.81 -11.15 4.85
N PHE A 199 10.60 -11.51 5.25
CA PHE A 199 10.10 -11.29 6.60
C PHE A 199 9.42 -12.54 7.12
N ALA A 200 9.54 -12.77 8.42
CA ALA A 200 8.77 -13.77 9.14
C ALA A 200 7.73 -13.09 10.03
N LEU A 201 6.47 -13.50 9.90
CA LEU A 201 5.42 -13.13 10.84
C LEU A 201 5.58 -13.98 12.10
N VAL A 202 5.71 -13.29 13.22
CA VAL A 202 5.77 -13.88 14.55
C VAL A 202 4.56 -13.43 15.34
N VAL A 203 3.87 -14.36 15.99
CA VAL A 203 2.71 -14.08 16.84
C VAL A 203 2.89 -14.82 18.16
N HIS A 204 2.78 -14.10 19.28
CA HIS A 204 2.94 -14.63 20.65
C HIS A 204 4.19 -15.51 20.80
N GLY A 205 5.33 -15.08 20.23
CA GLY A 205 6.60 -15.82 20.31
C GLY A 205 6.68 -17.09 19.46
N ARG A 206 5.83 -17.21 18.44
CA ARG A 206 5.83 -18.34 17.50
C ARG A 206 5.94 -17.86 16.06
N PHE A 207 6.77 -18.56 15.29
CA PHE A 207 6.82 -18.41 13.84
C PHE A 207 5.48 -18.84 13.23
N ILE A 208 4.90 -17.97 12.40
CA ILE A 208 3.62 -18.21 11.72
C ILE A 208 3.82 -18.45 10.23
N ALA A 209 4.45 -17.50 9.55
CA ALA A 209 4.59 -17.51 8.10
C ALA A 209 5.85 -16.73 7.69
N GLN A 210 6.37 -17.04 6.50
CA GLN A 210 7.46 -16.30 5.89
C GLN A 210 7.07 -15.91 4.47
N ALA A 211 7.35 -14.67 4.12
CA ALA A 211 7.14 -14.18 2.76
C ALA A 211 8.23 -13.17 2.37
N ARG A 212 8.49 -13.11 1.06
CA ARG A 212 9.30 -12.05 0.47
C ARG A 212 8.41 -10.86 0.13
N GLY A 213 8.75 -9.71 0.68
CA GLY A 213 8.17 -8.43 0.32
C GLY A 213 8.98 -7.78 -0.78
N GLU A 214 8.29 -6.99 -1.60
CA GLU A 214 8.90 -6.18 -2.64
C GLU A 214 8.18 -4.83 -2.75
N CYS A 215 8.92 -3.80 -3.11
CA CYS A 215 8.36 -2.47 -3.39
C CYS A 215 9.22 -1.76 -4.44
N GLN A 216 8.57 -1.19 -5.45
CA GLN A 216 9.25 -0.41 -6.47
C GLN A 216 9.61 0.98 -5.95
N TYR A 217 10.68 1.55 -6.48
CA TYR A 217 11.09 2.93 -6.22
C TYR A 217 11.56 3.61 -7.51
N PHE A 218 11.50 4.93 -7.53
CA PHE A 218 11.79 5.73 -8.73
C PHE A 218 13.07 6.56 -8.62
N SER A 219 13.46 6.93 -7.40
CA SER A 219 14.72 7.62 -7.10
C SER A 219 15.35 7.03 -5.84
N GLU A 220 16.68 7.07 -5.74
CA GLU A 220 17.41 6.50 -4.59
C GLU A 220 17.00 7.14 -3.25
N GLU A 221 16.60 8.41 -3.27
CA GLU A 221 16.07 9.13 -2.11
C GLU A 221 14.80 8.48 -1.52
N THR A 222 14.04 7.75 -2.34
CA THR A 222 12.80 7.06 -1.94
C THR A 222 13.01 5.63 -1.46
N ILE A 223 14.25 5.12 -1.43
CA ILE A 223 14.59 3.77 -0.96
C ILE A 223 14.09 3.51 0.48
N PRO A 224 14.21 4.42 1.47
CA PRO A 224 13.70 4.18 2.82
C PRO A 224 12.18 3.95 2.84
N THR A 225 11.42 4.74 2.09
CA THR A 225 9.98 4.58 1.93
C THR A 225 9.64 3.25 1.24
N ALA A 226 10.40 2.86 0.21
CA ALA A 226 10.25 1.56 -0.43
C ALA A 226 10.61 0.41 0.51
N GLY A 227 11.54 0.60 1.45
CA GLY A 227 11.84 -0.35 2.52
C GLY A 227 10.64 -0.63 3.43
N GLU A 228 9.91 0.40 3.83
CA GLU A 228 8.64 0.24 4.57
C GLU A 228 7.56 -0.39 3.69
N GLY A 229 7.43 0.02 2.42
CA GLY A 229 6.51 -0.60 1.47
C GLY A 229 6.77 -2.10 1.25
N CYS A 230 8.04 -2.49 1.23
CA CYS A 230 8.49 -3.88 1.12
C CYS A 230 8.03 -4.70 2.34
N LYS A 231 8.21 -4.17 3.55
CA LYS A 231 7.73 -4.77 4.80
C LYS A 231 6.21 -4.92 4.82
N SER A 232 5.50 -3.87 4.42
CA SER A 232 4.04 -3.88 4.31
C SER A 232 3.54 -4.92 3.30
N ASN A 233 4.19 -5.04 2.14
CA ASN A 233 3.86 -6.06 1.14
C ASN A 233 4.03 -7.48 1.70
N ALA A 234 5.12 -7.76 2.41
CA ALA A 234 5.35 -9.05 3.06
C ALA A 234 4.27 -9.38 4.09
N LEU A 235 3.80 -8.39 4.85
CA LEU A 235 2.74 -8.57 5.86
C LEU A 235 1.49 -9.21 5.26
N LEU A 236 1.01 -8.67 4.14
CA LEU A 236 -0.23 -9.12 3.49
C LEU A 236 -0.11 -10.58 3.05
N ARG A 237 1.07 -10.95 2.53
CA ARG A 237 1.38 -12.30 2.06
C ARG A 237 1.42 -13.29 3.22
N CYS A 238 2.08 -12.94 4.33
CA CYS A 238 2.08 -13.76 5.55
C CYS A 238 0.68 -13.92 6.15
N CYS A 239 -0.16 -12.88 6.10
CA CYS A 239 -1.52 -12.94 6.62
C CYS A 239 -2.43 -13.94 5.90
N LYS A 240 -2.08 -14.33 4.67
CA LYS A 240 -2.83 -15.35 3.93
C LYS A 240 -2.80 -16.71 4.64
N ASP A 241 -1.67 -17.08 5.23
CA ASP A 241 -1.52 -18.35 5.95
C ASP A 241 -2.36 -18.39 7.24
N LEU A 242 -2.78 -17.21 7.74
CA LEU A 242 -3.72 -17.06 8.85
C LEU A 242 -5.21 -17.13 8.41
N GLY A 243 -5.47 -17.19 7.10
CA GLY A 243 -6.83 -17.19 6.54
C GLY A 243 -7.44 -15.81 6.30
N ILE A 244 -6.71 -14.73 6.62
CA ILE A 244 -7.19 -13.35 6.45
C ILE A 244 -7.37 -13.06 4.95
N ALA A 245 -8.53 -12.50 4.58
CA ALA A 245 -8.84 -12.05 3.22
C ALA A 245 -8.69 -13.15 2.14
N SER A 246 -8.81 -14.42 2.53
CA SER A 246 -8.66 -15.57 1.64
C SER A 246 -9.64 -15.56 0.47
N GLU A 247 -10.83 -14.99 0.64
CA GLU A 247 -11.85 -14.83 -0.40
C GLU A 247 -11.41 -13.96 -1.59
N LEU A 248 -10.45 -13.04 -1.40
CA LEU A 248 -9.91 -12.23 -2.50
C LEU A 248 -9.15 -13.05 -3.55
N TRP A 249 -8.91 -14.33 -3.28
CA TRP A 249 -8.20 -15.26 -4.14
C TRP A 249 -9.15 -16.34 -4.69
N ASP A 250 -10.44 -16.33 -4.33
CA ASP A 250 -11.45 -17.21 -4.90
C ASP A 250 -11.98 -16.63 -6.23
N PRO A 251 -11.79 -17.33 -7.37
CA PRO A 251 -12.31 -16.88 -8.67
C PRO A 251 -13.82 -16.68 -8.71
N ARG A 252 -14.60 -17.33 -7.84
CA ARG A 252 -16.06 -17.11 -7.74
C ARG A 252 -16.35 -15.78 -7.06
N PHE A 253 -15.76 -15.56 -5.89
CA PHE A 253 -15.87 -14.30 -5.16
C PHE A 253 -15.42 -13.11 -6.03
N ILE A 254 -14.26 -13.21 -6.68
CA ILE A 254 -13.74 -12.12 -7.55
C ILE A 254 -14.74 -11.75 -8.64
N ARG A 255 -15.34 -12.74 -9.32
CA ARG A 255 -16.33 -12.49 -10.39
C ARG A 255 -17.60 -11.87 -9.84
N ASP A 256 -18.08 -12.35 -8.69
CA ASP A 256 -19.30 -11.85 -8.07
C ASP A 256 -19.12 -10.44 -7.50
N PHE A 257 -17.99 -10.18 -6.85
CA PHE A 257 -17.62 -8.85 -6.36
C PHE A 257 -17.48 -7.86 -7.52
N LYS A 258 -16.73 -8.20 -8.57
CA LYS A 258 -16.58 -7.31 -9.74
C LYS A 258 -17.91 -7.00 -10.41
N ARG A 259 -18.83 -7.97 -10.51
CA ARG A 259 -20.17 -7.76 -11.07
C ARG A 259 -21.02 -6.82 -10.20
N THR A 260 -20.96 -6.99 -8.89
CA THR A 260 -21.85 -6.29 -7.95
C THR A 260 -21.33 -4.92 -7.52
N GLN A 261 -20.03 -4.80 -7.24
CA GLN A 261 -19.39 -3.62 -6.64
C GLN A 261 -18.51 -2.82 -7.60
N CYS A 262 -18.10 -3.38 -8.75
CA CYS A 262 -17.19 -2.71 -9.68
C CYS A 262 -17.83 -2.49 -11.06
N HIS A 263 -17.22 -1.61 -11.85
CA HIS A 263 -17.59 -1.40 -13.24
C HIS A 263 -16.38 -0.97 -14.05
N GLU A 264 -16.49 -1.06 -15.37
CA GLU A 264 -15.49 -0.55 -16.28
C GLU A 264 -15.91 0.84 -16.77
N VAL A 265 -14.99 1.80 -16.72
CA VAL A 265 -15.22 3.19 -17.13
C VAL A 265 -14.21 3.60 -18.18
N TRP A 266 -14.67 4.31 -19.20
CA TRP A 266 -13.79 4.99 -20.14
C TRP A 266 -13.23 6.25 -19.50
N VAL A 267 -11.91 6.32 -19.42
CA VAL A 267 -11.18 7.45 -18.83
C VAL A 267 -10.23 8.08 -19.84
N GLU A 268 -9.95 9.36 -19.64
CA GLU A 268 -8.92 10.11 -20.34
C GLU A 268 -7.82 10.49 -19.34
N HIS A 269 -6.57 10.24 -19.70
CA HIS A 269 -5.43 10.68 -18.92
C HIS A 269 -5.31 12.20 -19.00
N VAL A 270 -5.26 12.89 -17.85
CA VAL A 270 -5.32 14.36 -17.78
C VAL A 270 -4.22 15.03 -18.63
N VAL A 271 -3.00 14.48 -18.60
CA VAL A 271 -1.85 15.05 -19.33
C VAL A 271 -1.67 14.49 -20.74
N THR A 272 -1.53 13.17 -20.91
CA THR A 272 -1.29 12.57 -22.23
C THR A 272 -2.51 12.58 -23.16
N LYS A 273 -3.71 12.90 -22.65
CA LYS A 273 -5.00 12.83 -23.35
C LYS A 273 -5.32 11.46 -23.95
N LYS A 274 -4.57 10.41 -23.57
CA LYS A 274 -4.83 9.04 -23.97
C LYS A 274 -6.12 8.54 -23.32
N ARG A 275 -6.94 7.83 -24.09
CA ARG A 275 -8.20 7.26 -23.63
C ARG A 275 -8.07 5.76 -23.46
N ARG A 276 -8.56 5.24 -22.34
CA ARG A 276 -8.57 3.80 -22.07
C ARG A 276 -9.75 3.43 -21.19
N GLN A 277 -10.10 2.14 -21.20
CA GLN A 277 -11.06 1.59 -20.26
C GLN A 277 -10.31 1.06 -19.04
N ILE A 278 -10.78 1.38 -17.83
CA ILE A 278 -10.23 0.88 -16.56
C ILE A 278 -11.32 0.32 -15.66
N TRP A 279 -10.94 -0.49 -14.68
CA TRP A 279 -11.83 -0.90 -13.60
C TRP A 279 -11.85 0.13 -12.47
N THR A 280 -13.06 0.42 -11.96
CA THR A 280 -13.27 1.23 -10.75
C THR A 280 -14.38 0.66 -9.88
N ARG A 281 -14.36 1.02 -8.59
CA ARG A 281 -15.50 0.82 -7.71
C ARG A 281 -16.72 1.64 -8.19
N LYS A 282 -17.94 1.15 -7.97
CA LYS A 282 -19.18 1.83 -8.41
C LYS A 282 -19.49 3.09 -7.61
N ASP A 283 -19.00 3.15 -6.38
CA ASP A 283 -19.18 4.23 -5.42
C ASP A 283 -18.03 5.24 -5.41
N THR A 284 -17.05 5.12 -6.33
CA THR A 284 -15.89 6.01 -6.40
C THR A 284 -15.64 6.45 -7.84
N GLU A 285 -15.28 7.73 -8.01
CA GLU A 285 -14.84 8.24 -9.31
C GLU A 285 -13.41 7.77 -9.65
N PRO A 286 -13.01 7.75 -10.92
CA PRO A 286 -11.63 7.48 -11.29
C PRO A 286 -10.68 8.48 -10.62
N GLY A 287 -9.69 7.96 -9.89
CA GLY A 287 -8.64 8.78 -9.28
C GLY A 287 -7.64 9.32 -10.31
N HIS A 288 -6.89 10.34 -9.90
CA HIS A 288 -5.79 10.90 -10.67
C HIS A 288 -4.79 9.79 -11.10
N PRO A 289 -4.22 9.83 -12.34
CA PRO A 289 -4.30 10.85 -13.40
C PRO A 289 -5.48 10.71 -14.37
N TYR A 290 -6.50 9.95 -14.02
CA TYR A 290 -7.60 9.61 -14.93
C TYR A 290 -8.83 10.46 -14.65
N GLN A 291 -9.48 10.95 -15.70
CA GLN A 291 -10.78 11.60 -15.62
C GLN A 291 -11.82 10.80 -16.40
N ALA A 292 -12.99 10.57 -15.79
CA ALA A 292 -14.10 9.87 -16.46
C ALA A 292 -14.55 10.64 -17.71
N ILE A 293 -14.62 9.93 -18.85
CA ILE A 293 -15.21 10.49 -20.06
C ILE A 293 -16.72 10.38 -19.89
N LYS A 294 -17.39 11.53 -19.68
CA LYS A 294 -18.86 11.60 -19.75
C LYS A 294 -19.28 11.16 -21.15
N THR A 295 -19.71 9.91 -21.29
CA THR A 295 -20.39 9.45 -22.49
C THR A 295 -21.67 10.25 -22.53
N GLY A 296 -21.74 11.24 -23.43
CA GLY A 296 -22.92 12.07 -23.59
C GLY A 296 -24.13 11.16 -23.68
N ALA A 297 -25.07 11.31 -22.74
CA ALA A 297 -26.35 10.64 -22.79
C ALA A 297 -26.97 10.95 -24.15
N GLY A 298 -26.89 9.99 -25.06
CA GLY A 298 -27.55 10.06 -26.34
C GLY A 298 -29.03 10.22 -26.07
N ARG A 299 -29.58 11.37 -26.44
CA ARG A 299 -31.00 11.53 -26.74
C ARG A 299 -31.42 10.35 -27.61
N VAL A 300 -32.23 9.46 -27.05
CA VAL A 300 -33.23 8.68 -27.78
C VAL A 300 -34.48 8.67 -26.92
#